data_AF-A0A8X6IBG0-F1
#
_entry.id   AF-A0A8X6IBG0-F1
#
_cell.length_a   1.000
_cell.length_b   1.000
_cell.length_c   1.000
_cell.angle_alpha   90.00
_cell.angle_beta   90.00
_cell.angle_gamma   90.00
#
_symmetry.space_group_name_H-M   'P 1'
#
loop_
_entity.id
_entity.type
_entity.pdbx_description
1 polymer ?
#
loop_
_entity_poly.entity_id
_entity_poly.type
_entity_poly.pdbx_seq_one_letter_code
_entity_poly.pdbx_strand_id
1 'polypeptide(L)'
;MGSHFDDLREARRQIGAFSMAIPPIAPQGVYEKLQKFTDKVNNIFGVYMKTISELDTSKEASTQPILDAFKAYEDGEYIMPQKFVRKFLMLQKEIYAEHPGTY
;
A
#
# COMPACT_ATOMS: atom_id res chain seq x y z
N MET A 1 -0.78 10.36 -13.29
CA MET A 1 0.26 9.55 -12.61
C MET A 1 0.50 9.94 -11.15
N GLY A 2 0.33 11.21 -10.73
CA GLY A 2 0.58 11.62 -9.33
C GLY A 2 -0.29 10.94 -8.26
N SER A 3 -1.59 10.71 -8.51
CA SER A 3 -2.50 10.26 -7.46
C SER A 3 -2.30 8.83 -6.94
N HIS A 4 -1.84 7.89 -7.76
CA HIS A 4 -1.66 6.48 -7.34
C HIS A 4 -0.36 6.27 -6.57
N PHE A 5 0.73 6.87 -7.04
CA PHE A 5 2.01 6.79 -6.36
C PHE A 5 1.98 7.54 -5.02
N ASP A 6 1.32 8.70 -4.97
CA ASP A 6 1.10 9.43 -3.72
C ASP A 6 0.23 8.64 -2.72
N ASP A 7 -0.81 7.94 -3.17
CA ASP A 7 -1.63 7.04 -2.33
C ASP A 7 -0.78 5.91 -1.72
N LEU A 8 0.06 5.24 -2.53
CA LEU A 8 0.94 4.18 -2.03
C LEU A 8 1.99 4.73 -1.05
N ARG A 9 2.58 5.89 -1.33
CA ARG A 9 3.56 6.54 -0.45
C ARG A 9 2.93 6.92 0.89
N GLU A 10 1.73 7.49 0.85
CA GLU A 10 1.00 7.88 2.06
C GLU A 10 0.53 6.66 2.86
N ALA A 11 0.05 5.60 2.19
CA ALA A 11 -0.28 4.35 2.86
C ALA A 11 0.94 3.74 3.60
N ARG A 12 2.12 3.71 2.97
CA ARG A 12 3.36 3.25 3.62
C ARG A 12 3.74 4.12 4.83
N ARG A 13 3.57 5.44 4.73
CA ARG A 13 3.82 6.36 5.85
C ARG A 13 2.90 6.06 7.03
N GLN A 14 1.61 5.87 6.77
CA GLN A 14 0.62 5.56 7.81
C GLN A 14 0.82 4.18 8.42
N ILE A 15 1.14 3.16 7.61
CA ILE A 15 1.53 1.83 8.10
C ILE A 15 2.72 1.96 9.05
N GLY A 16 3.79 2.65 8.64
CA GLY A 16 4.98 2.83 9.48
C GLY A 16 4.67 3.51 10.81
N ALA A 17 3.87 4.59 10.79
CA ALA A 17 3.45 5.29 12.00
C ALA A 17 2.63 4.38 12.93
N PHE A 18 1.70 3.59 12.37
CA PHE A 18 0.88 2.66 13.15
C PHE A 18 1.71 1.51 13.70
N SER A 19 2.62 0.92 12.93
CA SER A 19 3.52 -0.16 13.39
C SER A 19 4.33 0.26 14.61
N MET A 20 4.76 1.53 14.68
CA MET A 20 5.47 2.07 15.85
C MET A 20 4.56 2.33 17.06
N ALA A 21 3.26 2.53 16.83
CA ALA A 21 2.28 2.76 17.88
C ALA A 21 1.73 1.45 18.48
N ILE A 22 1.93 0.31 17.82
CA ILE A 22 1.48 -1.00 18.32
C ILE A 22 2.34 -1.41 19.54
N PRO A 23 1.75 -1.60 20.74
CA PRO A 23 2.45 -2.15 21.90
C PRO A 23 3.08 -3.52 21.60
N PRO A 24 4.27 -3.82 22.17
CA PRO A 24 4.95 -5.11 21.98
C PRO A 24 4.16 -6.36 22.39
N ILE A 25 3.13 -6.18 23.24
CA ILE A 25 2.26 -7.25 23.73
C ILE A 25 1.02 -7.46 22.86
N ALA A 26 0.95 -6.80 21.69
CA ALA A 26 -0.15 -6.94 20.76
C ALA A 26 -0.36 -8.41 20.36
N PRO A 27 -1.61 -8.85 20.15
CA PRO A 27 -1.88 -10.20 19.68
C PRO A 27 -1.20 -10.48 18.34
N GLN A 28 -0.69 -11.69 18.18
CA GLN A 28 0.03 -12.12 16.96
C GLN A 28 -0.78 -11.87 15.67
N GLY A 29 -2.11 -12.04 15.73
CA GLY A 29 -3.00 -11.79 14.59
C GLY A 29 -2.97 -10.34 14.08
N VAL A 30 -2.70 -9.36 14.95
CA VAL A 30 -2.54 -7.95 14.56
C VAL A 30 -1.29 -7.77 13.71
N TYR A 31 -0.16 -8.35 14.15
CA TYR A 31 1.09 -8.32 13.41
C TYR A 31 0.97 -9.03 12.06
N GLU A 32 0.29 -10.19 12.01
CA GLU A 32 0.09 -10.94 10.76
C GLU A 32 -0.75 -10.15 9.74
N LYS A 33 -1.84 -9.52 10.19
CA LYS A 33 -2.68 -8.67 9.32
C LYS A 33 -1.90 -7.47 8.79
N LEU A 34 -1.14 -6.81 9.65
CA LEU A 34 -0.32 -5.66 9.28
C LEU A 34 0.80 -6.04 8.31
N GLN A 35 1.47 -7.17 8.55
CA GLN A 35 2.52 -7.69 7.68
C GLN A 35 1.98 -8.00 6.28
N LYS A 36 0.86 -8.75 6.18
CA LYS A 36 0.22 -9.06 4.90
C LYS A 36 -0.14 -7.80 4.11
N PHE A 37 -0.69 -6.78 4.78
CA PHE A 37 -1.03 -5.52 4.12
C PHE A 37 0.23 -4.73 3.70
N THR A 38 1.26 -4.72 4.56
CA THR A 38 2.55 -4.08 4.28
C THR A 38 3.24 -4.69 3.06
N ASP A 39 3.28 -6.01 2.98
CA ASP A 39 3.89 -6.74 1.85
C ASP A 39 3.16 -6.43 0.54
N LYS A 40 1.82 -6.37 0.57
CA LYS A 40 1.02 -6.00 -0.59
C LYS A 40 1.35 -4.59 -1.08
N VAL A 41 1.38 -3.60 -0.19
CA VAL A 41 1.69 -2.21 -0.54
C VAL A 41 3.13 -2.07 -1.05
N ASN A 42 4.10 -2.74 -0.40
CA ASN A 42 5.50 -2.70 -0.80
C ASN A 42 5.73 -3.36 -2.17
N ASN A 43 5.04 -4.46 -2.48
CA ASN A 43 5.14 -5.10 -3.79
C ASN A 43 4.68 -4.15 -4.92
N ILE A 44 3.50 -3.52 -4.77
CA ILE A 44 2.97 -2.59 -5.76
C ILE A 44 3.88 -1.36 -5.88
N PHE A 45 4.36 -0.82 -4.75
CA PHE A 45 5.30 0.29 -4.76
C PHE A 45 6.63 -0.07 -5.46
N GLY A 46 7.12 -1.30 -5.27
CA GLY A 46 8.30 -1.83 -5.96
C GLY A 46 8.12 -1.88 -7.48
N VAL A 47 6.95 -2.30 -7.96
CA VAL A 47 6.61 -2.26 -9.39
C VAL A 47 6.65 -0.82 -9.91
N TYR A 48 6.03 0.14 -9.20
CA TYR A 48 6.09 1.56 -9.60
C TYR A 48 7.52 2.11 -9.65
N MET A 49 8.34 1.82 -8.65
CA MET A 49 9.74 2.28 -8.62
C MET A 49 10.56 1.68 -9.75
N LYS A 50 10.37 0.38 -10.04
CA LYS A 50 11.01 -0.30 -11.16
C LYS A 50 10.61 0.37 -12.48
N THR A 51 9.32 0.58 -12.71
CA THR A 51 8.80 1.29 -13.88
C THR A 51 9.40 2.68 -14.04
N ILE A 52 9.53 3.45 -12.96
CA ILE A 52 10.17 4.78 -13.00
C ILE A 52 11.65 4.67 -13.37
N SER A 53 12.37 3.68 -12.82
CA SER A 53 13.79 3.47 -13.11
C SER A 53 14.07 2.97 -14.52
N GLU A 54 13.13 2.22 -15.10
CA GLU A 54 13.19 1.66 -16.45
C GLU A 54 12.53 2.58 -17.49
N LEU A 55 12.06 3.77 -17.06
CA LEU A 55 11.37 4.71 -17.93
C LEU A 55 12.36 5.32 -18.92
N ASP A 56 12.52 4.67 -20.07
CA ASP A 56 13.13 5.31 -21.23
C ASP A 56 12.15 6.38 -21.75
N THR A 57 12.65 7.59 -21.98
CA THR A 57 11.87 8.72 -22.51
C THR A 57 12.16 8.97 -23.99
N SER A 58 12.96 8.10 -24.61
CA SER A 58 13.19 8.09 -26.05
C SER A 58 11.90 7.85 -26.83
N LYS A 59 11.86 8.31 -28.09
CA LYS A 59 10.68 8.19 -28.97
C LYS A 59 10.26 6.73 -29.27
N GLU A 60 11.13 5.76 -29.00
CA GLU A 60 10.89 4.33 -29.23
C GLU A 60 10.69 3.53 -27.92
N ALA A 61 10.62 4.22 -26.78
CA ALA A 61 10.48 3.57 -25.49
C ALA A 61 9.15 2.81 -25.35
N SER A 62 9.23 1.60 -24.80
CA SER A 62 8.06 0.77 -24.51
C SER A 62 7.22 1.36 -23.37
N THR A 63 5.90 1.46 -23.58
CA THR A 63 4.94 1.86 -22.53
C THR A 63 4.53 0.70 -21.61
N GLN A 64 5.05 -0.51 -21.84
CA GLN A 64 4.68 -1.71 -21.06
C GLN A 64 4.95 -1.57 -19.56
N PRO A 65 6.08 -1.01 -19.10
CA PRO A 65 6.35 -0.83 -17.67
C PRO A 65 5.31 0.07 -16.98
N ILE A 66 4.80 1.09 -17.68
CA ILE A 66 3.74 1.97 -17.19
C ILE A 66 2.43 1.18 -17.00
N LEU A 67 2.07 0.36 -18.00
CA LEU A 67 0.86 -0.46 -17.96
C LEU A 67 0.92 -1.49 -16.83
N ASP A 68 2.08 -2.09 -16.58
CA ASP A 68 2.28 -3.05 -15.49
C ASP A 68 2.10 -2.39 -14.12
N ALA A 69 2.58 -1.15 -13.94
CA ALA A 69 2.37 -0.38 -12.71
C ALA A 69 0.88 -0.03 -12.48
N PHE A 70 0.15 0.34 -13.54
CA PHE A 70 -1.29 0.57 -13.45
C PHE A 70 -2.05 -0.72 -13.10
N LYS A 71 -1.75 -1.84 -13.75
CA LYS A 71 -2.36 -3.14 -13.45
C LYS A 71 -2.08 -3.60 -12.01
N ALA A 72 -0.85 -3.40 -11.52
CA ALA A 72 -0.50 -3.73 -10.13
C ALA A 72 -1.31 -2.90 -9.11
N TYR A 73 -1.66 -1.65 -9.45
CA TYR A 73 -2.54 -0.82 -8.62
C TYR A 73 -4.02 -1.23 -8.71
N GLU A 74 -4.46 -1.68 -9.88
CA GLU A 74 -5.86 -1.99 -10.17
C GLU A 74 -6.38 -3.20 -9.40
N ASP A 75 -5.55 -4.23 -9.16
CA ASP A 75 -5.83 -5.44 -8.35
C ASP A 75 -7.31 -5.68 -8.00
N GLY A 76 -8.07 -6.07 -9.03
CA GLY A 76 -9.39 -6.71 -9.00
C GLY A 76 -10.61 -5.88 -8.61
N GLU A 77 -10.51 -4.94 -7.67
CA GLU A 77 -11.68 -4.31 -7.08
C GLU A 77 -11.46 -2.82 -6.80
N TYR A 78 -12.24 -2.01 -7.53
CA TYR A 78 -12.42 -0.56 -7.41
C TYR A 78 -11.20 0.34 -7.71
N ILE A 79 -11.39 1.22 -8.70
CA ILE A 79 -10.58 2.42 -8.94
C ILE A 79 -11.19 3.54 -8.10
N MET A 80 -10.77 3.65 -6.84
CA MET A 80 -11.16 4.78 -5.97
C MET A 80 -9.93 5.65 -5.65
N PRO A 81 -10.08 6.98 -5.54
CA PRO A 81 -9.03 7.82 -4.99
C PRO A 81 -8.63 7.37 -3.59
N GLN A 82 -7.32 7.38 -3.30
CA GLN A 82 -6.76 6.96 -2.01
C GLN A 82 -7.15 5.53 -1.59
N LYS A 83 -7.20 4.59 -2.55
CA LYS A 83 -7.63 3.20 -2.35
C LYS A 83 -6.88 2.54 -1.20
N PHE A 84 -5.55 2.67 -1.17
CA PHE A 84 -4.74 1.97 -0.17
C PHE A 84 -4.78 2.65 1.20
N VAL A 85 -4.81 3.99 1.25
CA VAL A 85 -5.09 4.70 2.51
C VAL A 85 -6.44 4.31 3.10
N ARG A 86 -7.49 4.23 2.28
CA ARG A 86 -8.83 3.81 2.75
C ARG A 86 -8.87 2.36 3.23
N LYS A 87 -8.23 1.44 2.51
CA LYS A 87 -8.12 0.03 2.94
C LYS A 87 -7.34 -0.08 4.26
N PHE A 88 -6.31 0.74 4.45
CA PHE A 88 -5.58 0.79 5.71
C PHE A 88 -6.45 1.29 6.87
N LEU A 89 -7.22 2.37 6.66
CA LEU A 89 -8.15 2.87 7.68
C LEU A 89 -9.23 1.84 8.05
N MET A 90 -9.71 1.03 7.09
CA MET A 90 -10.63 -0.06 7.37
C MET A 90 -9.97 -1.16 8.20
N LEU A 91 -8.75 -1.56 7.83
CA LEU A 91 -7.98 -2.53 8.62
C LEU A 91 -7.73 -2.04 10.05
N GLN A 92 -7.41 -0.75 10.23
CA GLN A 92 -7.27 -0.17 11.56
C GLN A 92 -8.58 -0.30 12.36
N LYS A 93 -9.73 0.05 11.76
CA LYS A 93 -11.04 -0.10 12.41
C LYS A 93 -11.34 -1.55 12.80
N GLU A 94 -11.00 -2.51 11.95
CA GLU A 94 -11.15 -3.94 12.26
C GLU A 94 -10.29 -4.34 13.47
N ILE A 95 -9.02 -3.92 13.49
CA ILE A 95 -8.09 -4.18 14.61
C ILE A 95 -8.63 -3.56 15.91
N TYR A 96 -9.12 -2.32 15.88
CA TYR A 96 -9.72 -1.66 17.04
C TYR A 96 -11.01 -2.35 17.51
N ALA A 97 -11.83 -2.84 16.58
CA ALA A 97 -13.07 -3.55 16.91
C ALA A 97 -12.80 -4.92 17.54
N GLU A 98 -11.76 -5.61 17.10
CA GLU A 98 -11.33 -6.90 17.66
C GLU A 98 -10.60 -6.76 19.00
N HIS A 99 -9.99 -5.60 19.26
CA HIS A 99 -9.19 -5.32 20.45
C HIS A 99 -9.53 -3.96 21.09
N PRO A 100 -10.76 -3.78 21.63
CA PRO A 100 -11.19 -2.50 22.19
C PRO A 100 -10.36 -2.13 23.43
N GLY A 101 -9.80 -0.91 23.43
CA GLY A 101 -9.05 -0.34 24.57
C GLY A 101 -7.55 -0.63 24.59
N THR A 102 -6.99 -1.27 23.56
CA THR A 102 -5.58 -1.69 23.51
C THR A 102 -4.69 -0.74 22.69
N TYR A 103 -5.28 0.04 21.78
CA TYR A 103 -4.60 0.88 20.79
C TYR A 103 -5.31 2.23 20.65
#